data_AF-A0A424TF16-F1
#
_entry.id   AF-A0A424TF16-F1
#
_cell.length_a   1.000
_cell.length_b   1.000
_cell.length_c   1.000
_cell.angle_alpha   90.00
_cell.angle_beta   90.00
_cell.angle_gamma   90.00
#
_symmetry.space_group_name_H-M   'P 1'
#
loop_
_entity.id
_entity.type
_entity.pdbx_description
1 polymer ?
#
loop_
_entity_poly.entity_id
_entity_poly.type
_entity_poly.pdbx_seq_one_letter_code
_entity_poly.pdbx_strand_id
1 'polypeptide(L)' 'MSWLVYDPYLRKHGYHWKAAPKVIGRRAVAADLPMGRLIANQEHHLVAVVNGVVHDTWDSRNDPVYGYYAPETLS' A
#
# COMPACT_ATOMS: atom_id res chain seq x y z
N MET A 1 15.46 1.18 2.18
CA MET A 1 15.76 0.76 3.57
C MET A 1 14.57 0.90 4.54
N SER A 2 13.44 1.52 4.16
CA SER A 2 12.26 1.67 5.04
C SER A 2 11.55 0.37 5.42
N TRP A 3 11.59 -0.65 4.54
CA TRP A 3 10.88 -1.92 4.72
C TRP A 3 11.29 -2.69 5.99
N LEU A 4 12.57 -2.66 6.36
CA LEU A 4 13.09 -3.36 7.55
C LEU A 4 12.55 -2.82 8.87
N VAL A 5 12.10 -1.55 8.89
CA VAL A 5 11.57 -0.91 10.09
C VAL A 5 10.06 -1.16 10.23
N TYR A 6 9.32 -1.01 9.13
CA TYR A 6 7.86 -1.07 9.18
C TYR A 6 7.31 -2.50 9.16
N ASP A 7 7.95 -3.42 8.45
CA ASP A 7 7.43 -4.79 8.29
C ASP A 7 7.19 -5.53 9.62
N PRO A 8 8.13 -5.55 10.60
CA PRO A 8 7.89 -6.22 11.88
C PRO A 8 6.74 -5.59 12.67
N TYR A 9 6.64 -4.25 12.66
CA TYR A 9 5.58 -3.54 13.36
C TYR A 9 4.20 -3.84 12.74
N LEU A 10 4.09 -3.77 11.41
CA LEU A 10 2.84 -3.99 10.71
C LEU A 10 2.37 -5.45 10.85
N ARG A 11 3.28 -6.42 10.72
CA ARG A 11 2.98 -7.84 10.97
C ARG A 11 2.47 -8.10 12.37
N LYS A 12 3.10 -7.49 13.39
CA LYS A 12 2.63 -7.58 14.79
C LYS A 12 1.19 -7.08 14.97
N HIS A 13 0.73 -6.17 14.10
CA HIS A 13 -0.63 -5.62 14.11
C HIS A 13 -1.55 -6.29 13.06
N GLY A 14 -1.17 -7.47 12.54
CA GLY A 14 -2.01 -8.27 11.64
C GLY A 14 -2.02 -7.79 10.19
N TYR A 15 -1.08 -6.93 9.80
CA TYR A 15 -0.93 -6.45 8.42
C TYR A 15 0.18 -7.22 7.71
N HIS A 16 -0.14 -7.77 6.53
CA HIS A 16 0.75 -8.63 5.76
C HIS A 16 1.08 -8.01 4.42
N TRP A 17 2.35 -8.09 4.02
CA TRP A 17 2.82 -7.60 2.73
C TRP A 17 2.21 -8.40 1.57
N LYS A 18 1.67 -7.68 0.60
CA LYS A 18 1.22 -8.17 -0.70
C LYS A 18 1.92 -7.36 -1.80
N ALA A 19 2.38 -8.05 -2.84
CA ALA A 19 2.97 -7.38 -4.00
C ALA A 19 1.90 -6.54 -4.74
N ALA A 20 2.32 -5.42 -5.33
CA ALA A 20 1.42 -4.58 -6.10
C ALA A 20 0.83 -5.35 -7.31
N PRO A 21 -0.43 -5.09 -7.69
CA PRO A 21 -1.03 -5.72 -8.85
C PRO A 21 -0.27 -5.31 -10.12
N LYS A 22 -0.23 -6.21 -11.11
CA LYS A 22 0.32 -5.88 -12.42
C LYS A 22 -0.73 -5.13 -13.23
N VAL A 23 -0.37 -3.94 -13.69
CA VAL A 23 -1.19 -3.14 -14.61
C VAL A 23 -0.49 -3.08 -15.96
N ILE A 24 -1.24 -3.26 -17.04
CA ILE A 24 -0.67 -3.26 -18.39
C ILE A 24 -0.23 -1.83 -18.74
N GLY A 25 1.03 -1.66 -19.15
CA GLY A 25 1.56 -0.39 -19.67
C GLY A 25 1.91 0.66 -18.61
N ARG A 26 1.74 0.39 -17.31
CA ARG A 26 2.15 1.31 -16.22
C ARG A 26 2.36 0.58 -14.89
N ARG A 27 2.97 1.26 -13.93
CA ARG A 27 2.99 0.79 -12.53
C ARG A 27 1.61 0.98 -11.89
N ALA A 28 1.30 0.14 -10.90
CA ALA A 28 0.09 0.29 -10.11
C ALA A 28 0.15 1.59 -9.29
N VAL A 29 -1.00 2.22 -9.10
CA VAL A 29 -1.22 3.36 -8.19
C VAL A 29 -2.24 2.97 -7.12
N ALA A 30 -2.49 3.85 -6.15
CA ALA A 30 -3.40 3.56 -5.03
C ALA A 30 -4.81 3.11 -5.48
N ALA A 31 -5.32 3.67 -6.59
CA ALA A 31 -6.62 3.33 -7.16
C ALA A 31 -6.72 1.92 -7.76
N ASP A 32 -5.59 1.26 -8.06
CA ASP A 32 -5.57 -0.12 -8.59
C ASP A 32 -5.58 -1.19 -7.48
N LEU A 33 -5.44 -0.77 -6.21
CA LEU A 33 -5.38 -1.69 -5.09
C LEU A 33 -6.77 -2.25 -4.75
N PRO A 34 -6.84 -3.43 -4.10
CA PRO A 34 -8.11 -3.97 -3.62
C PRO A 34 -8.87 -2.99 -2.73
N MET A 35 -10.20 -3.08 -2.74
CA MET A 35 -11.03 -2.33 -1.81
C MET A 35 -10.74 -2.74 -0.36
N GLY A 36 -10.87 -1.81 0.58
CA GLY A 36 -10.55 -2.04 1.97
C GLY A 36 -9.62 -0.99 2.56
N ARG A 37 -9.12 -1.28 3.77
CA ARG A 37 -8.13 -0.45 4.48
C ARG A 37 -6.75 -1.05 4.30
N LEU A 38 -5.93 -0.35 3.52
CA LEU A 38 -4.60 -0.78 3.11
C LEU A 38 -3.56 0.25 3.56
N ILE A 39 -2.31 -0.20 3.66
CA ILE A 39 -1.15 0.67 3.80
C ILE A 39 -0.29 0.45 2.56
N ALA A 40 -0.35 1.37 1.60
CA ALA A 40 0.43 1.27 0.38
C ALA A 40 1.87 1.75 0.63
N ASN A 41 2.83 1.01 0.08
CA ASN A 41 4.22 1.41 0.01
C ASN A 41 4.44 2.08 -1.35
N GLN A 42 4.46 3.41 -1.31
CA GLN A 42 4.70 4.26 -2.48
C GLN A 42 6.17 4.70 -2.50
N GLU A 43 6.51 5.47 -3.53
CA GLU A 43 7.85 6.04 -3.65
C GLU A 43 8.19 6.88 -2.40
N HIS A 44 9.10 6.33 -1.58
CA HIS A 44 9.75 6.93 -0.41
C HIS A 44 8.93 6.96 0.89
N HIS A 45 7.64 6.60 0.87
CA HIS A 45 6.77 6.67 2.05
C HIS A 45 5.71 5.56 2.12
N LEU A 46 5.05 5.47 3.27
CA LEU A 46 3.84 4.64 3.47
C LEU A 46 2.63 5.55 3.51
N VAL A 47 1.54 5.12 2.87
CA VAL A 47 0.31 5.89 2.82
C VAL A 47 -0.90 5.02 3.17
N ALA A 48 -1.85 5.58 3.91
CA ALA A 48 -3.11 4.92 4.16
C ALA A 48 -4.00 5.03 2.91
N VAL A 49 -4.49 3.90 2.42
CA VAL A 49 -5.43 3.83 1.28
C VAL A 49 -6.71 3.18 1.76
N VAL A 50 -7.84 3.87 1.58
CA VAL A 50 -9.17 3.34 1.91
C VAL A 50 -10.01 3.33 0.66
N ASN A 51 -10.38 2.14 0.19
CA ASN A 51 -11.19 1.95 -1.03
C ASN A 51 -10.66 2.73 -2.24
N GLY A 52 -9.34 2.65 -2.47
CA GLY A 52 -8.65 3.35 -3.56
C GLY A 52 -8.38 4.85 -3.33
N VAL A 53 -8.82 5.42 -2.20
CA VAL A 53 -8.59 6.83 -1.84
C VAL A 53 -7.37 6.95 -0.95
N VAL A 54 -6.44 7.82 -1.34
CA VAL A 54 -5.24 8.16 -0.56
C VAL A 54 -5.60 9.10 0.59
N HIS A 55 -5.17 8.74 1.80
CA HIS A 55 -5.26 9.56 3.00
C HIS A 55 -3.86 10.01 3.42
N ASP A 56 -3.44 11.15 2.88
CA ASP A 56 -2.14 11.76 3.13
C ASP A 56 -2.24 13.28 3.18
N THR A 57 -1.24 13.93 3.75
CA THR A 57 -1.06 15.39 3.77
C THR A 57 -0.51 15.93 2.45
N TRP A 58 0.09 15.07 1.62
CA TRP A 58 0.56 15.38 0.27
C TRP A 58 -0.30 14.68 -0.79
N ASP A 59 -0.35 15.23 -2.01
CA ASP A 59 -1.01 14.56 -3.12
C ASP A 59 -0.13 13.47 -3.75
N SER A 60 -0.17 12.27 -3.16
CA SER A 60 0.53 11.07 -3.61
C SER A 60 -0.36 10.10 -4.41
N ARG A 61 -1.52 10.55 -4.92
CA ARG A 61 -2.51 9.68 -5.58
C ARG A 61 -1.97 8.91 -6.79
N ASN A 62 -1.04 9.51 -7.53
CA ASN A 62 -0.47 8.95 -8.76
C ASN A 62 0.93 8.33 -8.55
N ASP A 63 1.42 8.29 -7.32
CA ASP A 63 2.74 7.73 -7.04
C ASP A 63 2.72 6.21 -7.20
N PRO A 64 3.76 5.63 -7.83
CA PRO A 64 3.84 4.19 -8.03
C PRO A 64 3.82 3.42 -6.71
N VAL A 65 2.98 2.38 -6.65
CA VAL A 65 2.91 1.44 -5.54
C VAL A 65 3.82 0.25 -5.82
N TYR A 66 4.75 -0.04 -4.89
CA TYR A 66 5.64 -1.22 -4.96
C TYR A 66 4.98 -2.46 -4.35
N GLY A 67 4.12 -2.25 -3.36
CA GLY A 67 3.30 -3.24 -2.69
C GLY A 67 2.48 -2.58 -1.61
N TYR A 68 1.69 -3.37 -0.91
CA TYR A 68 0.80 -2.87 0.11
C TYR A 68 0.71 -3.85 1.27
N TYR A 69 0.41 -3.35 2.45
CA TYR A 69 0.04 -4.17 3.58
C TYR A 69 -1.48 -4.20 3.71
N ALA A 70 -2.02 -5.40 3.93
CA ALA A 70 -3.45 -5.64 4.12
C ALA A 70 -3.66 -6.48 5.38
N PRO A 71 -4.78 -6.31 6.11
CA PRO A 71 -5.14 -7.23 7.17
C PRO A 71 -5.40 -8.62 6.59
N GLU A 72 -5.13 -9.67 7.36
CA GLU A 72 -5.32 -11.07 6.93
C GLU A 72 -6.77 -11.35 6.46
N THR A 73 -7.74 -10.64 7.04
CA THR A 73 -9.18 -10.74 6.68
C THR A 73 -9.52 -10.23 5.28
N LEU A 74 -8.58 -9.53 4.63
CA LEU A 74 -8.74 -8.95 3.30
C LEU A 74 -8.05 -9.82 2.23
N SER A 75 -8.03 -11.14 2.46
CA SER A 75 -7.39 -12.16 1.63
C SER A 75 -7.86 -12.11 0.18
#